data_AF-A0A535D220-F1
#
_entry.id   AF-A0A535D220-F1
#
_cell.length_a   1.000
_cell.length_b   1.000
_cell.length_c   1.000
_cell.angle_alpha   90.00
_cell.angle_beta   90.00
_cell.angle_gamma   90.00
#
_symmetry.space_group_name_H-M   'P 1'
#
loop_
_entity.id
_entity.type
_entity.pdbx_description
1 polymer ?
#
loop_
_entity_poly.entity_id
_entity_poly.type
_entity_poly.pdbx_seq_one_letter_code
_entity_poly.pdbx_strand_id
1 'polypeptide(L)'
;MDERARRLVRHGYRRLARSPMRLACDSRLVTRLMMPFLEMSATDVLGVLQACAGAGIQGWIGGGWGVDALIGRQSRRHGDLDLIIADDPWIVGTAHRVICSLGLEYLMERRTATLVPRRMRFAGEDGRSIDLLPVDLEAPPFDHSDANAPPFAMGLIAGRPVPCLSERLQRRLHAGYPHRPVDGRDLVRLNQHVSGAAPAPASGSAQ
;
A
#
# COMPACT_ATOMS: atom_id res chain seq x y z
N MET A 1 7.67 25.04 8.72
CA MET A 1 8.96 24.56 8.17
C MET A 1 8.91 24.77 6.67
N ASP A 2 9.89 25.51 6.13
CA ASP A 2 9.96 25.87 4.71
C ASP A 2 10.05 24.63 3.80
N GLU A 3 9.46 24.70 2.62
CA GLU A 3 9.45 23.62 1.63
C GLU A 3 10.88 23.27 1.17
N ARG A 4 11.79 24.24 1.16
CA ARG A 4 13.22 23.97 0.93
C ARG A 4 13.82 23.01 1.97
N ALA A 5 13.49 23.21 3.25
CA ALA A 5 13.95 22.34 4.32
C ALA A 5 13.32 20.93 4.20
N ARG A 6 12.04 20.84 3.81
CA ARG A 6 11.37 19.55 3.57
C ARG A 6 12.03 18.78 2.42
N ARG A 7 12.33 19.46 1.31
CA ARG A 7 13.07 18.87 0.18
C ARG A 7 14.45 18.38 0.58
N LEU A 8 15.21 19.15 1.36
CA LEU A 8 16.53 18.73 1.85
C LEU A 8 16.47 17.47 2.72
N VAL A 9 15.51 17.39 3.64
CA VAL A 9 15.32 16.20 4.49
C VAL A 9 14.97 14.97 3.65
N ARG A 10 14.03 15.11 2.70
CA ARG A 10 13.64 14.02 1.78
C ARG A 10 14.81 13.58 0.89
N HIS A 11 15.58 14.53 0.37
CA HIS A 11 16.76 14.25 -0.43
C HIS A 11 17.82 13.49 0.38
N GLY A 12 18.08 13.92 1.62
CA GLY A 12 18.97 13.21 2.55
C GLY A 12 18.52 11.78 2.82
N TYR A 13 17.23 11.57 3.08
CA TYR A 13 16.66 10.23 3.24
C TYR A 13 16.83 9.36 1.99
N ARG A 14 16.57 9.89 0.79
CA ARG A 14 16.79 9.18 -0.47
C ARG A 14 18.25 8.79 -0.67
N ARG A 15 19.20 9.67 -0.33
CA ARG A 15 20.63 9.34 -0.39
C ARG A 15 21.00 8.23 0.60
N LEU A 16 20.47 8.27 1.82
CA LEU A 16 20.67 7.23 2.82
C LEU A 16 20.13 5.88 2.34
N ALA A 17 18.91 5.87 1.79
CA ALA A 17 18.25 4.70 1.23
C ALA A 17 19.04 4.03 0.09
N ARG A 18 19.80 4.82 -0.69
CA ARG A 18 20.66 4.32 -1.78
C ARG A 18 22.08 3.99 -1.35
N SER A 19 22.41 4.16 -0.07
CA SER A 19 23.74 3.90 0.47
C SER A 19 23.84 2.51 1.11
N PRO A 20 25.06 2.03 1.44
CA PRO A 20 25.24 0.83 2.26
C PRO A 20 24.51 0.90 3.61
N MET A 21 24.21 2.10 4.12
CA MET A 21 23.46 2.32 5.36
C MET A 21 21.94 2.25 5.19
N ARG A 22 21.42 1.75 4.05
CA ARG A 22 19.98 1.63 3.79
C ARG A 22 19.18 0.92 4.89
N LEU A 23 19.81 0.02 5.65
CA LEU A 23 19.17 -0.65 6.80
C LEU A 23 18.73 0.34 7.90
N ALA A 24 19.42 1.49 8.04
CA ALA A 24 19.06 2.53 9.00
C ALA A 24 17.68 3.16 8.71
N CYS A 25 17.23 3.14 7.44
CA CYS A 25 15.92 3.63 7.04
C CYS A 25 14.76 2.88 7.70
N ASP A 26 14.97 1.66 8.17
CA ASP A 26 13.93 0.85 8.85
C ASP A 26 13.92 1.05 10.36
N SER A 27 14.90 1.78 10.90
CA SER A 27 14.89 2.08 12.32
C SER A 27 13.63 2.87 12.66
N ARG A 28 13.04 2.55 13.81
CA ARG A 28 11.87 3.26 14.33
C ARG A 28 12.13 4.76 14.45
N LEU A 29 13.39 5.13 14.76
CA LEU A 29 13.82 6.51 14.86
C LEU A 29 13.75 7.23 13.51
N VAL A 30 14.38 6.68 12.47
CA VAL A 30 14.37 7.29 11.13
C VAL A 30 12.97 7.33 10.57
N THR A 31 12.20 6.25 10.70
CA THR A 31 10.79 6.24 10.25
C THR A 31 9.99 7.34 10.94
N ARG A 32 10.09 7.46 12.28
CA ARG A 32 9.37 8.49 13.04
C ARG A 32 9.82 9.91 12.68
N LEU A 33 11.10 10.12 12.42
CA LEU A 33 11.66 11.39 11.98
C LEU A 33 11.15 11.79 10.60
N MET A 34 10.96 10.82 9.70
CA MET A 34 10.52 11.06 8.34
C MET A 34 9.00 11.28 8.21
N MET A 35 8.18 10.74 9.12
CA MET A 35 6.70 10.83 9.05
C MET A 35 6.13 12.23 8.76
N PRO A 36 6.64 13.34 9.35
CA PRO A 36 6.13 14.68 9.04
C PRO A 36 6.42 15.16 7.61
N PHE A 37 7.35 14.51 6.93
CA PHE A 37 7.82 14.83 5.58
C PHE A 37 7.22 13.93 4.50
N LEU A 38 6.62 12.81 4.90
CA LEU A 38 6.00 11.86 3.99
C LEU A 38 4.49 12.05 3.98
N GLU A 39 3.91 11.97 2.78
CA GLU A 39 2.48 12.02 2.60
C GLU A 39 2.10 11.33 1.30
N MET A 40 1.11 10.46 1.41
CA MET A 40 0.41 9.87 0.28
C MET A 40 -1.05 10.23 0.46
N SER A 41 -1.62 11.04 -0.43
CA SER A 41 -3.03 11.47 -0.35
C SER A 41 -3.97 10.48 -1.06
N ALA A 42 -5.28 10.59 -0.82
CA ALA A 42 -6.28 9.80 -1.54
C ALA A 42 -6.17 10.00 -3.07
N THR A 43 -5.95 11.24 -3.51
CA THR A 43 -5.75 11.59 -4.92
C THR A 43 -4.53 10.90 -5.50
N ASP A 44 -3.42 10.86 -4.75
CA ASP A 44 -2.20 10.16 -5.19
C ASP A 44 -2.44 8.66 -5.34
N VAL A 45 -3.11 8.04 -4.38
CA VAL A 45 -3.41 6.59 -4.42
C VAL A 45 -4.27 6.25 -5.62
N LEU A 46 -5.33 7.03 -5.86
CA LEU A 46 -6.20 6.85 -7.01
C LEU A 46 -5.47 7.08 -8.33
N GLY A 47 -4.56 8.06 -8.38
CA GLY A 47 -3.71 8.32 -9.54
C GLY A 47 -2.78 7.16 -9.86
N VAL A 48 -2.15 6.55 -8.84
CA VAL A 48 -1.30 5.36 -9.01
C VAL A 48 -2.13 4.18 -9.54
N LEU A 49 -3.28 3.89 -8.93
CA LEU A 49 -4.15 2.80 -9.38
C LEU A 49 -4.61 3.00 -10.83
N GLN A 50 -5.00 4.23 -11.19
CA GLN A 50 -5.42 4.55 -12.56
C GLN A 50 -4.28 4.38 -13.56
N ALA A 51 -3.06 4.81 -13.21
CA ALA A 51 -1.89 4.64 -14.08
C ALA A 51 -1.51 3.17 -14.26
N CYS A 52 -1.56 2.36 -13.20
CA CYS A 52 -1.35 0.92 -13.27
C CYS A 52 -2.42 0.23 -14.14
N ALA A 53 -3.70 0.54 -13.90
CA ALA A 53 -4.80 -0.03 -14.67
C ALA A 53 -4.71 0.33 -16.17
N GLY A 54 -4.33 1.58 -16.48
CA GLY A 54 -4.10 2.02 -17.86
C GLY A 54 -2.95 1.30 -18.56
N ALA A 55 -2.03 0.70 -17.81
CA ALA A 55 -0.95 -0.14 -18.32
C ALA A 55 -1.27 -1.65 -18.24
N GLY A 56 -2.52 -2.02 -17.94
CA GLY A 56 -2.94 -3.42 -17.83
C GLY A 56 -2.47 -4.12 -16.55
N ILE A 57 -2.06 -3.37 -15.52
CA ILE A 57 -1.61 -3.92 -14.25
C ILE A 57 -2.74 -3.87 -13.25
N GLN A 58 -3.18 -5.05 -12.82
CA GLN A 58 -4.05 -5.19 -11.67
C GLN A 58 -3.22 -5.13 -10.39
N GLY A 59 -3.64 -4.29 -9.44
CA GLY A 59 -3.02 -4.19 -8.13
C GLY A 59 -4.04 -4.01 -7.02
N TRP A 60 -3.69 -4.42 -5.81
CA TRP A 60 -4.54 -4.34 -4.63
C TRP A 60 -3.87 -3.52 -3.55
N ILE A 61 -4.64 -2.64 -2.91
CA ILE A 61 -4.16 -1.82 -1.80
C ILE A 61 -4.05 -2.67 -0.52
N GLY A 62 -2.88 -2.65 0.12
CA GLY A 62 -2.67 -3.18 1.46
C GLY A 62 -2.41 -2.10 2.51
N GLY A 63 -1.96 -2.54 3.70
CA GLY A 63 -1.48 -1.63 4.74
C GLY A 63 -2.53 -0.62 5.19
N GLY A 64 -2.08 0.58 5.58
CA GLY A 64 -2.92 1.62 6.15
C GLY A 64 -4.01 2.12 5.20
N TRP A 65 -3.68 2.33 3.92
CA TRP A 65 -4.65 2.72 2.92
C TRP A 65 -5.69 1.63 2.66
N GLY A 66 -5.30 0.35 2.69
CA GLY A 66 -6.23 -0.76 2.53
C GLY A 66 -7.19 -0.88 3.72
N VAL A 67 -6.73 -0.58 4.94
CA VAL A 67 -7.59 -0.52 6.12
C VAL A 67 -8.62 0.60 5.99
N ASP A 68 -8.18 1.81 5.63
CA ASP A 68 -9.08 2.94 5.42
C ASP A 68 -10.04 2.71 4.24
N ALA A 69 -9.61 1.98 3.20
CA ALA A 69 -10.46 1.57 2.09
C ALA A 69 -11.59 0.64 2.55
N LEU A 70 -11.28 -0.37 3.39
CA LEU A 70 -12.30 -1.28 3.94
C LEU A 70 -13.31 -0.52 4.82
N ILE A 71 -12.83 0.43 5.64
CA ILE A 71 -13.71 1.24 6.50
C ILE A 71 -14.50 2.28 5.69
N GLY A 72 -14.03 2.63 4.50
CA GLY A 72 -14.64 3.60 3.58
C GLY A 72 -14.38 5.07 3.94
N ARG A 73 -13.45 5.35 4.86
CA ARG A 73 -13.05 6.73 5.23
C ARG A 73 -11.60 6.79 5.64
N GLN A 74 -10.96 7.93 5.35
CA GLN A 74 -9.61 8.19 5.81
C GLN A 74 -9.58 8.45 7.33
N SER A 75 -8.87 7.61 8.08
CA SER A 75 -8.82 7.63 9.54
C SER A 75 -7.55 8.27 10.11
N ARG A 76 -6.54 8.50 9.26
CA ARG A 76 -5.27 9.17 9.58
C ARG A 76 -4.54 9.64 8.31
N ARG A 77 -3.46 10.41 8.50
CA ARG A 77 -2.47 10.63 7.44
C ARG A 77 -1.70 9.34 7.16
N HIS A 78 -1.42 9.09 5.88
CA HIS A 78 -0.61 7.96 5.39
C HIS A 78 0.67 8.52 4.75
N GLY A 79 1.80 7.87 5.02
CA GLY A 79 3.10 8.29 4.47
C GLY A 79 3.47 7.56 3.18
N ASP A 80 2.78 6.46 2.88
CA ASP A 80 3.10 5.52 1.83
C ASP A 80 1.84 4.84 1.27
N LEU A 81 1.98 4.17 0.14
CA LEU A 81 1.03 3.22 -0.43
C LEU A 81 1.68 1.84 -0.52
N ASP A 82 1.09 0.82 0.10
CA ASP A 82 1.41 -0.59 -0.11
C ASP A 82 0.59 -1.12 -1.29
N LEU A 83 1.23 -1.42 -2.42
CA LEU A 83 0.57 -1.92 -3.63
C LEU A 83 0.98 -3.36 -3.92
N ILE A 84 0.04 -4.29 -3.79
CA ILE A 84 0.22 -5.71 -4.07
C ILE A 84 -0.03 -5.96 -5.55
N ILE A 85 0.86 -6.70 -6.21
CA ILE A 85 0.76 -7.12 -7.62
C ILE A 85 1.20 -8.58 -7.78
N ALA A 86 0.89 -9.20 -8.91
CA ALA A 86 1.45 -10.51 -9.26
C ALA A 86 2.98 -10.45 -9.39
N ASP A 87 3.68 -11.46 -8.86
CA ASP A 87 5.14 -11.65 -9.02
C ASP A 87 5.48 -12.25 -10.39
N ASP A 88 5.07 -11.54 -11.44
CA ASP A 88 5.43 -11.83 -12.82
C ASP A 88 6.45 -10.79 -13.33
N PRO A 89 7.54 -11.19 -14.01
CA PRO A 89 8.57 -10.26 -14.48
C PRO A 89 8.06 -9.12 -15.37
N TRP A 90 7.07 -9.38 -16.23
CA TRP A 90 6.49 -8.35 -17.09
C TRP A 90 5.61 -7.39 -16.29
N ILE A 91 4.79 -7.91 -15.36
CA ILE A 91 3.94 -7.10 -14.48
C ILE A 91 4.81 -6.21 -13.59
N VAL A 92 5.80 -6.78 -12.90
CA VAL A 92 6.72 -6.06 -12.01
C VAL A 92 7.51 -5.00 -12.78
N GLY A 93 8.05 -5.36 -13.95
CA GLY A 93 8.80 -4.43 -14.80
C GLY A 93 7.95 -3.28 -15.32
N THR A 94 6.69 -3.53 -15.68
CA THR A 94 5.76 -2.51 -16.17
C THR A 94 5.30 -1.61 -15.03
N ALA A 95 4.98 -2.17 -13.85
CA ALA A 95 4.61 -1.40 -12.65
C ALA A 95 5.73 -0.46 -12.21
N HIS A 96 6.98 -0.94 -12.25
CA HIS A 96 8.16 -0.10 -12.01
C HIS A 96 8.18 1.10 -12.97
N ARG A 97 8.09 0.89 -14.29
CA ARG A 97 8.10 2.00 -15.27
C ARG A 97 6.96 2.98 -15.05
N VAL A 98 5.75 2.49 -14.76
CA VAL A 98 4.59 3.33 -14.44
C VAL A 98 4.86 4.19 -13.21
N ILE A 99 5.30 3.59 -12.10
CA ILE A 99 5.63 4.34 -10.87
C ILE A 99 6.71 5.39 -11.13
N CYS A 100 7.73 5.06 -11.93
CA CYS A 100 8.76 6.01 -12.34
C CYS A 100 8.21 7.17 -13.17
N SER A 101 7.27 6.91 -14.09
CA SER A 101 6.63 7.95 -14.89
C SER A 101 5.79 8.94 -14.06
N LEU A 102 5.36 8.54 -12.85
CA LEU A 102 4.65 9.40 -11.89
C LEU A 102 5.60 10.29 -11.06
N GLY A 103 6.91 10.24 -11.31
CA GLY A 103 7.91 11.06 -10.65
C GLY A 103 8.48 10.47 -9.35
N LEU A 104 8.24 9.18 -9.08
CA LEU A 104 8.89 8.46 -7.99
C LEU A 104 10.13 7.74 -8.51
N GLU A 105 11.17 7.62 -7.71
CA GLU A 105 12.37 6.87 -8.10
C GLU A 105 12.51 5.60 -7.28
N TYR A 106 12.98 4.52 -7.90
CA TYR A 106 13.38 3.32 -7.18
C TYR A 106 14.49 3.63 -6.17
N LEU A 107 14.30 3.18 -4.93
CA LEU A 107 15.26 3.37 -3.85
C LEU A 107 15.98 2.07 -3.49
N MET A 108 15.21 1.02 -3.20
CA MET A 108 15.74 -0.25 -2.71
C MET A 108 14.72 -1.39 -2.85
N GLU A 109 15.22 -2.62 -2.85
CA GLU A 109 14.43 -3.84 -2.61
C GLU A 109 14.88 -4.45 -1.28
N ARG A 110 13.90 -4.91 -0.51
CA ARG A 110 14.12 -5.72 0.68
C ARG A 110 13.53 -7.09 0.47
N ARG A 111 14.27 -8.09 0.95
CA ARG A 111 13.79 -9.47 1.06
C ARG A 111 13.56 -9.82 2.52
N THR A 112 12.37 -10.34 2.80
CA THR A 112 11.95 -10.71 4.16
C THR A 112 11.42 -12.14 4.17
N ALA A 113 11.57 -12.84 5.29
CA ALA A 113 11.03 -14.19 5.47
C ALA A 113 9.51 -14.19 5.78
N THR A 114 8.80 -13.19 5.28
CA THR A 114 7.37 -12.96 5.53
C THR A 114 6.53 -13.40 4.36
N LEU A 115 5.20 -13.41 4.54
CA LEU A 115 4.24 -13.74 3.48
C LEU A 115 4.31 -12.78 2.28
N VAL A 116 4.89 -11.59 2.45
CA VAL A 116 5.25 -10.68 1.35
C VAL A 116 6.78 -10.61 1.28
N PRO A 117 7.43 -11.46 0.47
CA PRO A 117 8.88 -11.66 0.56
C PRO A 117 9.68 -10.56 -0.13
N ARG A 118 9.10 -9.84 -1.10
CA ARG A 118 9.76 -8.76 -1.85
C ARG A 118 9.04 -7.43 -1.59
N ARG A 119 9.79 -6.44 -1.12
CA ARG A 119 9.31 -5.06 -0.96
C ARG A 119 10.21 -4.12 -1.73
N MET A 120 9.70 -3.56 -2.83
CA MET A 120 10.39 -2.60 -3.67
C MET A 120 9.91 -1.20 -3.35
N ARG A 121 10.79 -0.36 -2.78
CA ARG A 121 10.44 0.99 -2.34
C ARG A 121 10.75 2.02 -3.41
N PHE A 122 9.78 2.89 -3.65
CA PHE A 122 9.85 4.05 -4.52
C PHE A 122 9.54 5.32 -3.73
N ALA A 123 10.23 6.42 -4.01
CA ALA A 123 9.91 7.70 -3.39
C ALA A 123 10.15 8.90 -4.31
N GLY A 124 9.26 9.90 -4.23
CA GLY A 124 9.38 11.19 -4.90
C GLY A 124 10.02 12.26 -4.00
N GLU A 125 10.49 13.36 -4.60
CA GLU A 125 10.98 14.54 -3.84
C GLU A 125 9.84 15.30 -3.14
N ASP A 126 8.61 15.10 -3.59
CA ASP A 126 7.37 15.61 -3.03
C ASP A 126 6.92 14.87 -1.75
N GLY A 127 7.63 13.80 -1.36
CA GLY A 127 7.35 13.04 -0.15
C GLY A 127 6.38 11.88 -0.34
N ARG A 128 5.92 11.62 -1.57
CA ARG A 128 5.18 10.41 -1.89
C ARG A 128 6.09 9.19 -1.81
N SER A 129 5.56 8.08 -1.28
CA SER A 129 6.27 6.81 -1.18
C SER A 129 5.34 5.67 -1.58
N ILE A 130 5.86 4.71 -2.33
CA ILE A 130 5.13 3.50 -2.72
C ILE A 130 6.01 2.30 -2.41
N ASP A 131 5.46 1.34 -1.69
CA ASP A 131 6.04 0.02 -1.54
C ASP A 131 5.28 -0.93 -2.48
N LEU A 132 5.94 -1.32 -3.57
CA LEU A 132 5.45 -2.32 -4.51
C LEU A 132 5.78 -3.71 -3.96
N LEU A 133 4.75 -4.56 -3.89
CA LEU A 133 4.78 -5.84 -3.18
C LEU A 133 4.38 -6.98 -4.14
N PRO A 134 5.34 -7.50 -4.94
CA PRO A 134 5.09 -8.67 -5.76
C PRO A 134 4.83 -9.90 -4.90
N VAL A 135 3.76 -10.63 -5.20
CA VAL A 135 3.37 -11.88 -4.54
C VAL A 135 2.90 -12.92 -5.54
N ASP A 136 3.04 -14.19 -5.19
CA ASP A 136 2.43 -15.28 -5.95
C ASP A 136 0.93 -15.33 -5.67
N LEU A 137 0.12 -15.02 -6.68
CA LEU A 137 -1.35 -15.01 -6.57
C LEU A 137 -1.97 -16.41 -6.66
N GLU A 138 -1.18 -17.42 -7.02
CA GLU A 138 -1.62 -18.82 -7.11
C GLU A 138 -1.22 -19.62 -5.86
N ALA A 139 -0.58 -18.98 -4.89
CA ALA A 139 -0.16 -19.59 -3.63
C ALA A 139 -0.81 -18.93 -2.41
N PRO A 140 -1.09 -19.71 -1.33
CA PRO A 140 -1.51 -19.15 -0.06
C PRO A 140 -0.50 -18.11 0.48
N PRO A 141 -0.95 -16.95 0.99
CA PRO A 141 -2.33 -16.60 1.34
C PRO A 141 -3.12 -15.83 0.26
N PHE A 142 -2.58 -15.68 -0.95
CA PHE A 142 -3.12 -14.79 -1.99
C PHE A 142 -3.94 -15.53 -3.04
N ASP A 143 -3.93 -16.85 -3.00
CA ASP A 143 -4.79 -17.71 -3.81
C ASP A 143 -6.25 -17.67 -3.39
N HIS A 144 -7.11 -18.14 -4.29
CA HIS A 144 -8.56 -18.23 -4.07
C HIS A 144 -8.97 -19.65 -3.63
N SER A 145 -8.06 -20.39 -2.97
CA SER A 145 -8.30 -21.78 -2.55
C SER A 145 -9.39 -21.90 -1.46
N ASP A 146 -9.61 -20.85 -0.67
CA ASP A 146 -10.68 -20.78 0.33
C ASP A 146 -11.79 -19.81 -0.13
N ALA A 147 -12.86 -20.38 -0.72
CA ALA A 147 -14.01 -19.62 -1.20
C ALA A 147 -14.74 -18.84 -0.09
N ASN A 148 -14.65 -19.28 1.17
CA ASN A 148 -15.26 -18.59 2.31
C ASN A 148 -14.40 -17.45 2.84
N ALA A 149 -13.18 -17.32 2.32
CA ALA A 149 -12.20 -16.41 2.86
C ALA A 149 -11.36 -15.76 1.75
N PRO A 150 -11.99 -15.06 0.79
CA PRO A 150 -11.29 -14.48 -0.34
C PRO A 150 -10.14 -13.55 0.12
N PRO A 151 -8.98 -13.60 -0.56
CA PRO A 151 -7.81 -12.80 -0.21
C PRO A 151 -8.01 -11.31 -0.50
N PHE A 152 -8.88 -10.98 -1.46
CA PHE A 152 -9.10 -9.63 -1.94
C PHE A 152 -10.56 -9.19 -1.76
N ALA A 153 -10.75 -7.88 -1.68
CA ALA A 153 -12.04 -7.22 -1.52
C ALA A 153 -12.09 -5.90 -2.29
N MET A 154 -13.27 -5.28 -2.34
CA MET A 154 -13.45 -3.90 -2.78
C MET A 154 -13.68 -2.99 -1.57
N GLY A 155 -12.95 -1.88 -1.51
CA GLY A 155 -13.13 -0.82 -0.52
C GLY A 155 -13.43 0.52 -1.20
N LEU A 156 -13.50 1.59 -0.41
CA LEU A 156 -13.76 2.94 -0.88
C LEU A 156 -12.66 3.91 -0.44
N ILE A 157 -12.06 4.64 -1.38
CA ILE A 157 -11.20 5.80 -1.09
C ILE A 157 -11.82 7.02 -1.75
N ALA A 158 -12.12 8.05 -0.94
CA ALA A 158 -12.79 9.27 -1.40
C ALA A 158 -14.08 8.97 -2.22
N GLY A 159 -14.85 7.97 -1.77
CA GLY A 159 -16.07 7.52 -2.44
C GLY A 159 -15.87 6.68 -3.71
N ARG A 160 -14.63 6.44 -4.15
CA ARG A 160 -14.34 5.62 -5.33
C ARG A 160 -14.04 4.17 -4.94
N PRO A 161 -14.64 3.17 -5.61
CA PRO A 161 -14.30 1.76 -5.43
C PRO A 161 -12.85 1.49 -5.78
N VAL A 162 -12.14 0.77 -4.90
CA VAL A 162 -10.74 0.37 -5.10
C VAL A 162 -10.52 -1.09 -4.71
N PRO A 163 -9.74 -1.86 -5.48
CA PRO A 163 -9.32 -3.20 -5.08
C PRO A 163 -8.36 -3.12 -3.89
N CYS A 164 -8.61 -3.93 -2.86
CA CYS A 164 -7.78 -3.98 -1.66
C CYS A 164 -7.68 -5.39 -1.10
N LEU A 165 -6.78 -5.60 -0.16
CA LEU A 165 -6.72 -6.85 0.61
C LEU A 165 -7.98 -6.98 1.47
N SER A 166 -8.49 -8.20 1.61
CA SER A 166 -9.60 -8.47 2.54
C SER A 166 -9.19 -8.19 3.98
N GLU A 167 -10.17 -7.97 4.85
CA GLU A 167 -9.93 -7.77 6.29
C GLU A 167 -9.09 -8.90 6.90
N ARG A 168 -9.44 -10.15 6.55
CA ARG A 168 -8.74 -11.35 7.02
C ARG A 168 -7.28 -11.34 6.56
N LEU A 169 -7.01 -11.00 5.30
CA LEU A 169 -5.66 -10.99 4.77
C LEU A 169 -4.84 -9.83 5.36
N GLN A 170 -5.43 -8.64 5.54
CA GLN A 170 -4.80 -7.53 6.27
C GLN A 170 -4.32 -7.95 7.66
N ARG A 171 -5.17 -8.64 8.43
CA ARG A 171 -4.84 -9.16 9.77
C ARG A 171 -3.72 -10.20 9.70
N ARG A 172 -3.78 -11.14 8.76
CA ARG A 172 -2.77 -12.19 8.59
C ARG A 172 -1.40 -11.63 8.25
N LEU A 173 -1.32 -10.63 7.37
CA LEU A 173 -0.06 -9.97 7.03
C LEU A 173 0.48 -9.13 8.20
N HIS A 174 -0.40 -8.54 9.01
CA HIS A 174 -0.01 -7.80 10.22
C HIS A 174 0.62 -8.68 11.30
N ALA A 175 0.22 -9.96 11.40
CA ALA A 175 0.77 -10.90 12.37
C ALA A 175 2.25 -11.28 12.09
N GLY A 176 2.75 -11.01 10.88
CA GLY A 176 4.11 -11.36 10.45
C GLY A 176 5.20 -10.35 10.81
N TYR A 177 4.86 -9.21 11.44
CA TYR A 177 5.82 -8.16 11.80
C TYR A 177 5.65 -7.65 13.24
N PRO A 178 6.71 -7.14 13.88
CA PRO A 178 6.59 -6.46 15.17
C PRO A 178 5.64 -5.25 15.06
N HIS A 179 4.48 -5.32 15.70
CA HIS A 179 3.47 -4.27 15.64
C HIS A 179 4.02 -2.90 16.07
N ARG A 180 3.76 -1.89 15.25
CA ARG A 180 3.90 -0.48 15.59
C ARG A 180 2.64 0.00 16.33
N PRO A 181 2.69 1.12 17.08
CA PRO A 181 1.47 1.69 17.68
C PRO A 181 0.38 2.10 16.67
N VAL A 182 0.73 2.33 15.40
CA VAL A 182 -0.24 2.57 14.33
C VAL A 182 -0.98 1.29 13.94
N ASP A 183 -0.27 0.16 13.95
CA ASP A 183 -0.75 -1.16 13.55
C ASP A 183 -1.85 -1.66 14.51
N GLY A 184 -1.66 -1.44 15.82
CA GLY A 184 -2.70 -1.74 16.81
C GLY A 184 -3.97 -0.89 16.64
N ARG A 185 -3.83 0.39 16.26
CA ARG A 185 -4.99 1.25 15.99
C ARG A 185 -5.72 0.84 14.71
N ASP A 186 -4.98 0.41 13.69
CA ASP A 186 -5.57 -0.05 12.43
C ASP A 186 -6.36 -1.36 12.67
N LEU A 187 -5.84 -2.31 13.47
CA LEU A 187 -6.56 -3.51 13.89
C LEU A 187 -7.83 -3.23 14.73
N VAL A 188 -7.77 -2.27 15.65
CA VAL A 188 -8.95 -1.85 16.43
C VAL A 188 -10.05 -1.30 15.51
N ARG A 189 -9.67 -0.54 14.47
CA ARG A 189 -10.67 -0.01 13.52
C ARG A 189 -11.29 -1.11 12.66
N LEU A 190 -10.51 -2.10 12.23
CA LEU A 190 -11.08 -3.28 11.57
C LEU A 190 -12.06 -4.03 12.50
N ASN A 191 -11.76 -4.16 13.79
CA ASN A 191 -12.70 -4.78 14.75
C ASN A 191 -14.00 -3.98 14.93
N GLN A 192 -13.93 -2.65 14.87
CA GLN A 192 -15.09 -1.76 14.99
C GLN A 192 -15.92 -1.72 13.71
N HIS A 193 -15.30 -2.06 12.57
CA HIS A 193 -15.96 -2.22 11.28
C HIS A 193 -16.40 -3.67 11.13
N VAL A 194 -17.54 -4.04 11.74
CA VAL A 194 -18.20 -5.29 11.40
C VAL A 194 -18.61 -5.19 9.93
N SER A 195 -18.11 -6.11 9.10
CA SER A 195 -18.55 -6.27 7.70
C SER A 195 -20.05 -6.59 7.66
N GLY A 196 -20.88 -5.55 7.74
CA GLY A 196 -22.32 -5.64 7.54
C GLY A 196 -22.61 -5.51 6.06
N ALA A 197 -22.81 -6.65 5.40
CA ALA A 197 -23.39 -6.86 4.06
C ALA A 197 -22.91 -5.92 2.93
N ALA A 198 -22.31 -6.51 1.90
CA ALA A 198 -22.20 -5.85 0.60
C ALA A 198 -23.57 -5.27 0.18
N PRO A 199 -23.66 -4.04 -0.32
CA PRO A 199 -24.90 -3.55 -0.90
C PRO A 199 -25.28 -4.48 -2.05
N ALA A 200 -26.47 -5.08 -1.95
CA ALA A 200 -27.03 -5.90 -3.00
C ALA A 200 -27.04 -5.11 -4.32
N PRO A 201 -26.77 -5.74 -5.48
CA PRO A 201 -26.97 -5.08 -6.75
C PRO A 201 -28.43 -4.64 -6.82
N ALA A 202 -28.66 -3.35 -7.10
CA ALA A 202 -29.99 -2.84 -7.33
C ALA A 202 -30.64 -3.70 -8.42
N SER A 203 -31.65 -4.49 -8.05
CA SER A 203 -32.52 -5.16 -8.99
C SER A 203 -33.28 -4.09 -9.76
N GLY A 204 -32.72 -3.70 -10.90
CA GLY A 204 -33.41 -2.93 -11.91
C GLY A 204 -34.47 -3.79 -12.56
N SER A 205 -35.66 -3.85 -11.96
CA SER A 205 -36.90 -4.17 -12.67
C SER A 205 -37.58 -2.86 -13.04
N ALA A 206 -37.55 -2.52 -14.34
CA ALA A 206 -38.56 -1.68 -14.97
C ALA A 206 -38.49 -1.87 -16.50
N GLN A 207 -39.50 -2.61 -16.99
CA GLN A 207 -40.23 -2.51 -18.26
C GLN A 207 -39.45 -2.54 -19.59
#